data_AF-Q2BCK9-F1
#
_entry.id   AF-Q2BCK9-F1
#
_cell.length_a   1.000
_cell.length_b   1.000
_cell.length_c   1.000
_cell.angle_alpha   90.00
_cell.angle_beta   90.00
_cell.angle_gamma   90.00
#
_symmetry.space_group_name_H-M   'P 1'
#
loop_
_entity.id
_entity.type
_entity.pdbx_description
1 polymer ?
#
loop_
_entity_poly.entity_id
_entity_poly.type
_entity_poly.pdbx_seq_one_letter_code
_entity_poly.pdbx_strand_id
1 'polypeptide(L)'
;MFRYTEHLRIKFLRFFYFFKSERFDDRNRIKSKKTIGVEKKMNELLNAIPWEAIAPILVLQLILMTAALVSCIREEKTNGPKWLWILIILMINIIGPVLYFVVGRRND
;
A
#
# COMPACT_ATOMS: atom_id res chain seq x y z
N MET A 1 58.87 -28.18 23.59
CA MET A 1 58.40 -26.78 23.80
C MET A 1 57.10 -26.44 23.05
N PHE A 2 56.82 -26.99 21.85
CA PHE A 2 55.69 -26.58 20.99
C PHE A 2 54.27 -27.10 21.34
N ARG A 3 54.10 -28.02 22.32
CA ARG A 3 52.77 -28.61 22.65
C ARG A 3 51.88 -27.71 23.52
N TYR A 4 52.43 -26.73 24.23
CA TYR A 4 51.64 -25.87 25.13
C TYR A 4 50.87 -24.76 24.38
N THR A 5 51.42 -24.27 23.27
CA THR A 5 50.86 -23.17 22.48
C THR A 5 49.55 -23.54 21.78
N GLU A 6 49.41 -24.79 21.33
CA GLU A 6 48.20 -25.30 20.67
C GLU A 6 46.97 -25.28 21.59
N HIS A 7 47.14 -25.62 22.87
CA HIS A 7 46.03 -25.76 23.79
C HIS A 7 45.41 -24.41 24.20
N LEU A 8 46.23 -23.35 24.33
CA LEU A 8 45.74 -21.98 24.53
C LEU A 8 44.99 -21.47 23.28
N ARG A 9 45.52 -21.77 22.09
CA ARG A 9 44.93 -21.33 20.83
C ARG A 9 43.53 -21.93 20.60
N ILE A 10 43.33 -23.20 20.93
CA ILE A 10 42.02 -23.86 20.83
C ILE A 10 41.02 -23.30 21.84
N LYS A 11 41.44 -23.05 23.09
CA LYS A 11 40.57 -22.41 24.10
C LYS A 11 40.18 -20.99 23.67
N PHE A 12 41.11 -20.23 23.10
CA PHE A 12 40.86 -18.89 22.58
C PHE A 12 39.89 -18.91 21.39
N LEU A 13 40.09 -19.81 20.42
CA LEU A 13 39.17 -19.95 19.28
C LEU A 13 37.79 -20.43 19.72
N ARG A 14 37.70 -21.36 20.67
CA ARG A 14 36.42 -21.81 21.23
C ARG A 14 35.70 -20.67 21.95
N PHE A 15 36.43 -19.88 22.74
CA PHE A 15 35.90 -18.69 23.41
C PHE A 15 35.45 -17.63 22.39
N PHE A 16 36.27 -17.34 21.39
CA PHE A 16 35.96 -16.36 20.35
C PHE A 16 34.75 -16.77 19.51
N TYR A 17 34.66 -18.05 19.14
CA TYR A 17 33.51 -18.58 18.40
C TYR A 17 32.24 -18.55 19.25
N PHE A 18 32.33 -18.95 20.52
CA PHE A 18 31.23 -18.86 21.49
C PHE A 18 30.73 -17.42 21.64
N PHE A 19 31.65 -16.48 21.89
CA PHE A 19 31.33 -15.05 22.03
C PHE A 19 30.74 -14.44 20.75
N LYS A 20 31.19 -14.88 19.57
CA LYS A 20 30.60 -14.46 18.29
C LYS A 20 29.18 -15.01 18.09
N SER A 21 28.89 -16.22 18.60
CA SER A 21 27.57 -16.85 18.52
C SER A 21 26.52 -16.12 19.36
N GLU A 22 26.87 -15.72 20.58
CA GLU A 22 25.94 -15.00 21.47
C GLU A 22 25.50 -13.65 20.86
N ARG A 23 26.47 -12.88 20.33
CA ARG A 23 26.15 -11.59 19.67
C ARG A 23 25.32 -11.75 18.40
N PHE A 24 25.44 -12.89 17.71
CA PHE A 24 24.61 -13.17 16.53
C PHE A 24 23.17 -13.48 16.93
N ASP A 25 22.95 -14.24 18.00
CA ASP A 25 21.63 -14.54 18.55
C ASP A 25 20.89 -13.25 18.97
N ASP A 26 21.55 -12.38 19.73
CA ASP A 26 20.92 -11.13 20.20
C ASP A 26 20.59 -10.18 19.05
N ARG A 27 21.47 -10.05 18.05
CA ARG A 27 21.19 -9.25 16.85
C ARG A 27 19.95 -9.76 16.12
N ASN A 28 19.80 -11.07 15.99
CA ASN A 28 18.63 -11.67 15.35
C ASN A 28 17.37 -11.49 16.19
N ARG A 29 17.47 -11.63 17.52
CA ARG A 29 16.36 -11.35 18.45
C ARG A 29 15.89 -9.90 18.38
N ILE A 30 16.81 -8.94 18.39
CA ILE A 30 16.48 -7.51 18.34
C ILE A 30 15.86 -7.17 16.99
N LYS A 31 16.41 -7.72 15.89
CA LYS A 31 15.87 -7.52 14.54
C LYS A 31 14.45 -8.09 14.44
N SER A 32 14.23 -9.31 14.93
CA SER A 32 12.93 -9.99 14.94
C SER A 32 11.89 -9.26 15.80
N LYS A 33 12.23 -8.87 17.04
CA LYS A 33 11.30 -8.10 17.89
C LYS A 33 10.93 -6.76 17.25
N LYS A 34 11.88 -6.08 16.62
CA LYS A 34 11.62 -4.81 15.95
C LYS A 34 10.71 -4.98 14.74
N THR A 35 10.93 -6.00 13.90
CA THR A 35 10.05 -6.28 12.75
C THR A 35 8.65 -6.66 13.21
N ILE A 36 8.51 -7.53 14.22
CA ILE A 36 7.20 -7.92 14.76
C ILE A 36 6.44 -6.72 15.35
N GLY A 37 7.13 -5.81 16.05
CA GLY A 37 6.51 -4.60 16.60
C GLY A 37 6.05 -3.63 15.51
N VAL A 38 6.83 -3.48 14.44
CA VAL A 38 6.46 -2.65 13.28
C VAL A 38 5.27 -3.28 12.53
N GLU A 39 5.30 -4.59 12.28
CA GLU A 39 4.22 -5.31 11.60
C GLU A 39 2.91 -5.23 12.39
N LYS A 40 2.95 -5.45 13.72
CA LYS A 40 1.77 -5.30 14.57
C LYS A 40 1.19 -3.89 14.50
N LYS A 41 2.04 -2.86 14.61
CA LYS A 41 1.59 -1.48 14.52
C LYS A 41 0.99 -1.17 13.16
N MET A 42 1.59 -1.66 12.06
CA MET A 42 1.02 -1.49 10.71
C MET A 42 -0.35 -2.16 10.59
N ASN A 43 -0.48 -3.39 11.09
CA ASN A 43 -1.75 -4.12 11.03
C ASN A 43 -2.85 -3.46 11.88
N GLU A 44 -2.51 -2.92 13.06
CA GLU A 44 -3.43 -2.14 13.89
C GLU A 44 -3.89 -0.87 13.16
N LEU A 45 -2.97 -0.14 12.52
CA LEU A 45 -3.32 1.06 11.75
C LEU A 45 -4.21 0.75 10.54
N LEU A 46 -3.98 -0.37 9.86
CA LEU A 46 -4.78 -0.78 8.70
C LEU A 46 -6.18 -1.24 9.11
N ASN A 47 -6.28 -2.02 10.19
CA ASN A 47 -7.57 -2.49 10.71
C ASN A 47 -8.39 -1.40 11.40
N ALA A 48 -7.77 -0.30 11.81
CA ALA A 48 -8.47 0.87 12.34
C ALA A 48 -9.32 1.59 11.29
N ILE A 49 -9.09 1.33 9.99
CA ILE A 49 -9.81 2.01 8.92
C ILE A 49 -11.07 1.21 8.56
N PRO A 50 -12.27 1.83 8.55
CA PRO A 50 -13.53 1.13 8.36
C PRO A 50 -13.76 0.78 6.87
N TRP A 51 -13.08 -0.28 6.39
CA TRP A 51 -13.21 -0.78 5.02
C TRP A 51 -14.63 -1.17 4.63
N GLU A 52 -15.44 -1.60 5.58
CA GLU A 52 -16.85 -1.94 5.37
C GLU A 52 -17.68 -0.75 4.86
N ALA A 53 -17.38 0.47 5.35
CA ALA A 53 -18.07 1.67 4.91
C ALA A 53 -17.46 2.26 3.63
N ILE A 54 -16.14 2.16 3.46
CA ILE A 54 -15.42 2.76 2.33
C ILE A 54 -15.55 1.92 1.06
N ALA A 55 -15.61 0.59 1.17
CA ALA A 55 -15.76 -0.32 0.03
C ALA A 55 -16.98 0.00 -0.87
N PRO A 56 -18.22 0.14 -0.37
CA PRO A 56 -19.37 0.43 -1.22
C PRO A 56 -19.27 1.80 -1.89
N ILE A 57 -18.70 2.80 -1.20
CA ILE A 57 -18.51 4.15 -1.74
C ILE A 57 -17.50 4.13 -2.90
N LEU A 58 -16.38 3.43 -2.72
CA LEU A 58 -15.38 3.22 -3.77
C LEU A 58 -15.97 2.49 -4.98
N VAL A 59 -16.75 1.43 -4.76
CA VAL A 59 -17.41 0.68 -5.83
C VAL A 59 -18.39 1.57 -6.59
N LEU A 60 -19.25 2.32 -5.88
CA LEU A 60 -20.19 3.26 -6.50
C LEU A 60 -19.45 4.33 -7.31
N GLN A 61 -18.36 4.88 -6.77
CA GLN A 61 -17.53 5.85 -7.45
C GLN A 61 -16.91 5.28 -8.73
N LEU A 62 -16.36 4.08 -8.69
CA LEU A 62 -15.76 3.42 -9.86
C LEU A 62 -16.81 3.14 -10.95
N ILE A 63 -17.99 2.63 -10.56
CA ILE A 63 -19.10 2.40 -11.48
C ILE A 63 -19.56 3.70 -12.12
N LEU A 64 -19.75 4.76 -11.32
CA LEU A 64 -20.22 6.04 -11.82
C LEU A 64 -19.18 6.69 -12.74
N MET A 65 -17.90 6.66 -12.36
CA MET A 65 -16.81 7.21 -13.15
C MET A 65 -16.67 6.47 -14.49
N THR A 66 -16.64 5.14 -14.47
CA THR A 66 -16.55 4.34 -15.71
C THR A 66 -17.79 4.51 -16.58
N ALA A 67 -19.00 4.49 -16.00
CA ALA A 67 -20.23 4.71 -16.74
C ALA A 67 -20.30 6.11 -17.38
N ALA A 68 -19.84 7.16 -16.67
CA ALA A 68 -19.77 8.51 -17.18
C ALA A 68 -18.73 8.63 -18.32
N LEU A 69 -17.55 8.03 -18.16
CA LEU A 69 -16.52 8.04 -19.19
C LEU A 69 -16.97 7.29 -20.46
N VAL A 70 -17.51 6.09 -20.28
CA VAL A 70 -18.02 5.26 -21.38
C VAL A 70 -19.14 5.98 -22.11
N SER A 71 -20.12 6.53 -21.37
CA SER A 71 -21.20 7.31 -21.98
C SER A 71 -20.66 8.54 -22.71
N CYS A 72 -19.70 9.28 -22.13
CA CYS A 72 -19.12 10.47 -22.76
C CYS A 72 -18.39 10.15 -24.08
N ILE A 73 -17.73 8.99 -24.17
CA ILE A 73 -17.04 8.55 -25.39
C ILE A 73 -18.06 8.07 -26.43
N ARG A 74 -19.07 7.31 -25.98
CA ARG A 74 -20.05 6.65 -26.84
C ARG A 74 -21.08 7.62 -27.41
N GLU A 75 -21.41 8.69 -26.71
CA GLU A 75 -22.33 9.72 -27.18
C GLU A 75 -21.64 10.60 -28.23
N GLU A 76 -22.24 10.74 -29.42
CA GLU A 76 -21.70 11.58 -30.48
C GLU A 76 -21.94 13.08 -30.21
N LYS A 77 -23.01 13.41 -29.48
CA LYS A 77 -23.41 14.77 -29.13
C LYS A 77 -23.70 14.89 -27.64
N THR A 78 -22.70 15.27 -26.85
CA THR A 78 -22.88 15.68 -25.46
C THR A 78 -23.41 17.13 -25.39
N ASN A 79 -24.02 17.54 -24.27
CA ASN A 79 -24.37 18.94 -24.00
C ASN A 79 -23.10 19.81 -23.84
N GLY A 80 -22.39 20.08 -24.94
CA GLY A 80 -21.09 20.75 -25.00
C GLY A 80 -19.98 19.91 -25.66
N PRO A 81 -18.77 20.47 -25.83
CA PRO A 81 -17.64 19.77 -26.45
C PRO A 81 -17.13 18.62 -25.58
N LYS A 82 -16.93 17.43 -26.16
CA LYS A 82 -16.53 16.20 -25.44
C LYS A 82 -15.29 16.38 -24.55
N TRP A 83 -14.31 17.16 -25.02
CA TRP A 83 -13.08 17.45 -24.28
C TRP A 83 -13.32 18.18 -22.95
N LEU A 84 -14.35 19.03 -22.88
CA LEU A 84 -14.72 19.73 -21.65
C LEU A 84 -15.22 18.76 -20.57
N TRP A 85 -16.04 17.78 -20.96
CA TRP A 85 -16.56 16.78 -20.04
C TRP A 85 -15.47 15.86 -19.48
N ILE A 86 -14.53 15.43 -20.32
CA ILE A 86 -13.36 14.66 -19.87
C ILE A 86 -12.54 15.46 -18.84
N LEU A 87 -12.31 16.75 -19.09
CA LEU A 87 -11.58 17.63 -18.16
C LEU A 87 -12.32 17.76 -16.83
N ILE A 88 -13.64 17.95 -16.84
CA ILE A 88 -14.46 18.04 -15.62
C ILE A 88 -14.42 16.74 -14.82
N ILE A 89 -14.54 15.57 -15.47
CA ILE A 89 -14.50 14.26 -14.80
C ILE A 89 -13.14 14.06 -14.11
N LEU A 90 -12.04 14.39 -14.78
CA LEU A 90 -10.69 14.30 -14.22
C LEU A 90 -10.45 15.30 -13.07
N MET A 91 -10.99 16.51 -13.19
CA MET A 91 -10.72 17.59 -12.24
C MET A 91 -11.59 17.53 -10.98
N ILE A 92 -12.82 17.00 -11.06
CA ILE A 92 -13.79 17.03 -9.95
C ILE A 92 -14.18 15.64 -9.40
N ASN A 93 -13.37 14.61 -9.65
CA ASN A 93 -13.38 13.27 -9.02
C ASN A 93 -14.77 12.59 -8.89
N ILE A 94 -15.52 12.80 -7.79
CA ILE A 94 -16.89 12.27 -7.61
C ILE A 94 -17.93 13.17 -8.28
N ILE A 95 -17.80 14.49 -8.17
CA ILE A 95 -18.81 15.43 -8.70
C ILE A 95 -18.80 15.43 -10.22
N GLY A 96 -17.63 15.24 -10.86
CA GLY A 96 -17.52 15.24 -12.32
C GLY A 96 -18.44 14.20 -13.01
N PRO A 97 -18.34 12.90 -12.66
CA PRO A 97 -19.23 11.85 -13.15
C PRO A 97 -20.71 12.10 -12.81
N VAL A 98 -21.02 12.57 -11.61
CA VAL A 98 -22.40 12.93 -11.20
C VAL A 98 -22.94 14.04 -12.11
N LEU A 99 -22.17 15.10 -12.33
CA LEU A 99 -22.56 16.25 -13.16
C LEU A 99 -22.76 15.86 -14.62
N TYR A 100 -21.93 14.96 -15.15
CA TYR A 100 -22.13 14.40 -16.49
C TYR A 100 -23.47 13.64 -16.58
N PHE A 101 -23.82 12.85 -15.57
CA PHE A 101 -25.10 12.13 -15.57
C PHE A 101 -26.32 13.07 -15.49
N VAL A 102 -26.21 14.16 -14.72
CA VAL A 102 -27.32 15.11 -14.52
C VAL A 102 -27.48 16.08 -15.70
N VAL A 103 -26.38 16.60 -16.25
CA VAL A 103 -26.38 17.69 -17.25
C VAL A 103 -25.81 17.26 -18.59
N GLY A 104 -24.78 16.40 -18.57
CA GLY A 104 -24.06 15.95 -19.77
C GLY A 104 -24.89 15.04 -20.68
N ARG A 105 -25.81 14.27 -20.10
CA ARG A 105 -26.77 13.47 -20.86
C ARG A 105 -27.83 14.37 -21.47
N ARG A 106 -27.82 14.44 -22.79
CA ARG A 106 -28.84 15.14 -23.55
C ARG A 106 -30.08 14.25 -23.60
N ASN A 107 -31.07 14.57 -22.77
CA ASN A 107 -32.39 13.97 -22.82
C ASN A 107 -33.11 14.63 -24.00
N ASP A 108 -32.93 14.09 -25.21
CA ASP A 108 -33.89 14.36 -26.31
C ASP A 108 -35.19 13.57 -26.03
#